data_AF-A0A0K8W673-F1
#
_entry.id   AF-A0A0K8W673-F1
#
_cell.length_a   1.000
_cell.length_b   1.000
_cell.length_c   1.000
_cell.angle_alpha   90.00
_cell.angle_beta   90.00
_cell.angle_gamma   90.00
#
_symmetry.space_group_name_H-M   'P 1'
#
loop_
_entity.id
_entity.type
_entity.pdbx_description
1 polymer ?
#
loop_
_entity_poly.entity_id
_entity_poly.type
_entity_poly.pdbx_seq_one_letter_code
_entity_poly.pdbx_strand_id
1 'polypeptide(L)'
;MAMALCYISRIQRNAAAGVKMHSRILVVTGSNECASQYMTYMNVFFTAQKLGITIDVCAMDKTMSLLQQGCDITGGQYLRLTQLDGLLQYLLWVFLPDPQMRQKLVLPPATKVDYRAACFCHRELIDIGYVCSVCLSIFCKFSPICTTCQ
;
A
#
# COMPACT_ATOMS: atom_id res chain seq x y z
N MET A 1 1.53 -10.05 -1.42
CA MET A 1 1.34 -9.04 -2.49
C MET A 1 2.29 -9.23 -3.67
N ALA A 2 3.62 -9.33 -3.47
CA ALA A 2 4.56 -9.53 -4.59
C ALA A 2 4.22 -10.74 -5.48
N MET A 3 3.87 -11.89 -4.89
CA MET A 3 3.39 -13.07 -5.63
C MET A 3 2.16 -12.77 -6.51
N ALA A 4 1.22 -11.96 -6.02
CA ALA A 4 0.03 -11.60 -6.78
C ALA A 4 0.38 -10.73 -8.00
N LEU A 5 1.32 -9.79 -7.85
CA LEU A 5 1.84 -9.00 -8.97
C LEU A 5 2.55 -9.87 -10.01
N CYS A 6 3.36 -10.84 -9.58
CA CYS A 6 4.00 -11.80 -10.47
C CYS A 6 2.97 -12.67 -11.20
N TYR A 7 1.93 -13.11 -10.49
CA TYR A 7 0.85 -13.91 -11.07
C TYR A 7 0.05 -13.13 -12.12
N ILE A 8 -0.33 -11.89 -11.82
CA ILE A 8 -0.99 -10.98 -12.77
C ILE A 8 -0.12 -10.77 -14.00
N SER A 9 1.17 -10.49 -13.80
CA SER A 9 2.14 -10.29 -14.89
C SER A 9 2.27 -11.54 -15.77
N ARG A 10 2.24 -12.74 -15.17
CA ARG A 10 2.26 -14.02 -15.89
C ARG A 10 0.99 -14.22 -16.72
N ILE A 11 -0.20 -13.96 -16.16
CA ILE A 11 -1.47 -14.07 -16.89
C ILE A 11 -1.49 -13.07 -18.05
N GLN A 12 -1.08 -11.83 -17.82
CA GLN A 12 -1.08 -10.79 -18.85
C GLN A 12 -0.14 -11.14 -20.01
N ARG A 13 1.00 -11.80 -19.74
CA ARG A 13 1.90 -12.32 -20.79
C ARG A 13 1.33 -13.50 -21.56
N ASN A 14 0.53 -14.34 -20.90
CA ASN A 14 -0.10 -15.51 -21.51
C ASN A 14 -1.42 -15.17 -22.23
N ALA A 15 -1.95 -13.96 -22.05
CA ALA A 15 -3.15 -13.49 -22.73
C ALA A 15 -2.89 -13.29 -24.23
N ALA A 16 -3.93 -13.49 -25.05
CA ALA A 16 -3.85 -13.27 -26.49
C ALA A 16 -3.47 -11.81 -26.81
N ALA A 17 -2.70 -11.62 -27.89
CA ALA A 17 -2.25 -10.30 -28.32
C ALA A 17 -3.45 -9.35 -28.52
N GLY A 18 -3.49 -8.26 -27.75
CA GLY A 18 -4.54 -7.24 -27.79
C GLY A 18 -5.53 -7.26 -26.61
N VAL A 19 -5.57 -8.31 -25.79
CA VAL A 19 -6.45 -8.35 -24.61
C VAL A 19 -5.78 -7.65 -23.43
N LYS A 20 -6.28 -6.47 -23.06
CA LYS A 20 -5.82 -5.73 -21.87
C LYS A 20 -6.62 -6.17 -20.65
N MET A 21 -5.96 -6.84 -19.70
CA MET A 21 -6.59 -7.21 -18.43
C MET A 21 -6.54 -6.06 -17.42
N HIS A 22 -7.71 -5.71 -16.88
CA HIS A 22 -7.83 -4.80 -15.75
C HIS A 22 -7.75 -5.61 -14.46
N SER A 23 -6.57 -5.61 -13.84
CA SER A 23 -6.33 -6.37 -12.61
C SER A 23 -6.43 -5.45 -11.39
N ARG A 24 -6.91 -6.02 -10.29
CA ARG A 24 -7.04 -5.37 -8.99
C ARG A 24 -6.67 -6.38 -7.90
N ILE A 25 -6.09 -5.88 -6.81
CA ILE A 25 -5.74 -6.69 -5.65
C ILE A 25 -6.55 -6.19 -4.46
N LEU A 26 -7.31 -7.09 -3.82
CA LEU A 26 -7.92 -6.85 -2.52
C LEU A 26 -7.07 -7.53 -1.44
N VAL A 27 -6.71 -6.78 -0.40
CA VAL A 27 -5.96 -7.27 0.75
C VAL A 27 -6.88 -7.21 1.96
N VAL A 28 -7.21 -8.38 2.50
CA VAL A 28 -7.93 -8.50 3.78
C VAL A 28 -6.92 -8.85 4.85
N THR A 29 -6.80 -8.02 5.88
CA THR A 29 -5.84 -8.24 6.97
C THR A 29 -6.50 -8.04 8.33
N GLY A 30 -6.23 -8.97 9.25
CA GLY A 30 -6.52 -8.84 10.67
C GLY A 30 -5.26 -8.76 11.54
N SER A 31 -4.07 -8.73 10.92
CA SER A 31 -2.79 -8.74 11.63
C SER A 31 -2.13 -7.37 11.65
N ASN A 32 -1.30 -7.12 12.66
CA ASN A 32 -0.52 -5.89 12.78
C ASN A 32 0.55 -5.77 11.68
N GLU A 33 0.86 -4.54 11.30
CA GLU A 33 2.01 -4.21 10.46
C GLU A 33 3.32 -4.40 11.22
N CYS A 34 4.36 -4.84 10.50
CA CYS A 34 5.72 -4.92 11.02
C CYS A 34 6.61 -3.90 10.31
N ALA A 35 7.23 -3.00 11.08
CA ALA A 35 8.09 -1.93 10.56
C ALA A 35 9.28 -2.46 9.73
N SER A 36 9.72 -3.70 9.97
CA SER A 36 10.79 -4.33 9.18
C SER A 36 10.45 -4.53 7.71
N GLN A 37 9.16 -4.63 7.36
CA GLN A 37 8.70 -4.89 6.00
C GLN A 37 8.39 -3.62 5.21
N TYR A 38 8.57 -2.44 5.80
CA TYR A 38 8.25 -1.15 5.21
C TYR A 38 8.77 -1.00 3.76
N MET A 39 10.07 -1.25 3.54
CA MET A 39 10.68 -1.14 2.21
C MET A 39 10.06 -2.09 1.20
N THR A 40 9.84 -3.34 1.62
CA THR A 40 9.29 -4.38 0.75
C THR A 40 7.88 -3.99 0.31
N TYR A 41 7.06 -3.47 1.21
CA TYR A 41 5.72 -2.96 0.89
C TYR A 41 5.79 -1.76 -0.04
N MET A 42 6.65 -0.78 0.24
CA MET A 42 6.81 0.41 -0.62
C MET A 42 7.19 0.05 -2.05
N ASN A 43 8.18 -0.83 -2.22
CA ASN A 43 8.60 -1.28 -3.55
C ASN A 43 7.44 -1.97 -4.29
N VAL A 44 6.62 -2.75 -3.57
CA VAL A 44 5.43 -3.40 -4.12
C VAL A 44 4.37 -2.39 -4.51
N PHE A 45 4.13 -1.34 -3.71
CA PHE A 45 3.14 -0.29 -4.02
C PHE A 45 3.53 0.53 -5.25
N PHE A 46 4.80 0.97 -5.34
CA PHE A 46 5.29 1.67 -6.52
C PHE A 46 5.28 0.78 -7.77
N THR A 47 5.60 -0.51 -7.62
CA THR A 47 5.49 -1.47 -8.73
C THR A 47 4.04 -1.63 -9.17
N ALA A 48 3.09 -1.76 -8.24
CA ALA A 48 1.67 -1.87 -8.55
C ALA A 48 1.14 -0.61 -9.25
N GLN A 49 1.53 0.57 -8.76
CA GLN A 49 1.20 1.86 -9.38
C GLN A 49 1.72 1.94 -10.82
N LYS A 50 2.97 1.54 -11.07
CA LYS A 50 3.56 1.51 -12.42
C LYS A 50 2.85 0.54 -13.37
N LEU A 51 2.35 -0.57 -12.84
CA LEU A 51 1.56 -1.54 -13.61
C LEU A 51 0.08 -1.13 -13.77
N GLY A 52 -0.35 -0.04 -13.15
CA GLY A 52 -1.75 0.41 -13.17
C GLY A 52 -2.69 -0.53 -12.41
N ILE A 53 -2.18 -1.27 -11.42
CA ILE A 53 -2.96 -2.21 -10.60
C ILE A 53 -3.37 -1.50 -9.31
N THR A 54 -4.67 -1.39 -9.08
CA THR A 54 -5.23 -0.81 -7.85
C THR A 54 -5.15 -1.80 -6.69
N ILE A 55 -4.74 -1.33 -5.51
CA ILE A 55 -4.70 -2.13 -4.27
C ILE A 55 -5.72 -1.59 -3.29
N ASP A 56 -6.74 -2.39 -3.02
CA ASP A 56 -7.73 -2.11 -2.00
C ASP A 56 -7.39 -2.88 -0.72
N VAL A 57 -7.66 -2.27 0.44
CA VAL A 57 -7.34 -2.87 1.74
C VAL A 57 -8.57 -2.83 2.64
N CYS A 58 -8.90 -3.99 3.20
CA CYS A 58 -9.88 -4.16 4.27
C CYS A 58 -9.15 -4.58 5.54
N ALA A 59 -9.05 -3.67 6.51
CA ALA A 59 -8.43 -3.92 7.81
C ALA A 59 -9.51 -4.27 8.85
N MET A 60 -9.38 -5.43 9.51
CA MET A 60 -10.39 -5.97 10.41
C MET A 60 -10.33 -5.41 11.84
N ASP A 61 -9.15 -5.02 12.31
CA ASP A 61 -8.93 -4.67 13.72
C ASP A 61 -8.32 -3.27 13.83
N LYS A 62 -7.01 -3.15 13.55
CA LYS A 62 -6.29 -1.89 13.71
C LYS A 62 -6.14 -1.12 12.41
N THR A 63 -5.97 0.20 12.57
CA THR A 63 -5.53 1.06 11.47
C THR A 63 -4.09 0.71 11.10
N MET A 64 -3.83 0.63 9.80
CA MET A 64 -2.58 0.18 9.21
C MET A 64 -2.06 1.30 8.31
N SER A 65 -1.12 2.11 8.83
CA SER A 65 -0.70 3.36 8.18
C SER A 65 0.08 3.09 6.89
N LEU A 66 0.88 2.02 6.85
CA LEU A 66 1.64 1.65 5.66
C LEU A 66 0.73 1.15 4.55
N LEU A 67 -0.28 0.33 4.86
CA LEU A 67 -1.29 -0.11 3.90
C LEU A 67 -2.18 1.05 3.43
N GLN A 68 -2.48 2.02 4.30
CA GLN A 68 -3.17 3.26 3.91
C GLN A 68 -2.37 4.03 2.85
N GLN A 69 -1.06 4.21 3.05
CA GLN A 69 -0.18 4.79 2.04
C GLN A 69 -0.19 3.99 0.75
N GLY A 70 -0.16 2.65 0.83
CA GLY A 70 -0.25 1.79 -0.35
C GLY A 70 -1.54 1.97 -1.17
N CYS A 71 -2.69 2.11 -0.49
CA CYS A 71 -3.96 2.44 -1.15
C CYS A 71 -3.90 3.82 -1.81
N ASP A 72 -3.40 4.84 -1.13
CA ASP A 72 -3.32 6.20 -1.68
C ASP A 72 -2.40 6.27 -2.91
N ILE A 73 -1.21 5.65 -2.84
CA ILE A 73 -0.25 5.57 -3.96
C ILE A 73 -0.85 4.89 -5.19
N THR A 74 -1.63 3.81 -4.99
CA THR A 74 -2.21 3.04 -6.08
C THR A 74 -3.59 3.54 -6.53
N GLY A 75 -4.18 4.52 -5.84
CA GLY A 75 -5.54 5.00 -6.08
C GLY A 75 -6.63 3.99 -5.69
N GLY A 76 -6.33 3.10 -4.73
CA GLY A 76 -7.28 2.14 -4.16
C GLY A 76 -8.02 2.67 -2.93
N GLN A 77 -8.91 1.85 -2.39
CA GLN A 77 -9.71 2.17 -1.21
C GLN A 77 -9.17 1.45 0.02
N TYR A 78 -8.96 2.22 1.09
CA TYR A 78 -8.73 1.68 2.43
C TYR A 78 -10.03 1.74 3.23
N LEU A 79 -10.38 0.63 3.90
CA LEU A 79 -11.47 0.58 4.86
C LEU A 79 -11.02 -0.16 6.11
N ARG A 80 -11.25 0.44 7.28
CA ARG A 80 -11.17 -0.25 8.55
C ARG A 80 -12.57 -0.64 9.01
N LEU A 81 -12.77 -1.91 9.30
CA LEU A 81 -14.02 -2.42 9.82
C LEU A 81 -14.19 -2.01 11.28
N THR A 82 -15.38 -1.51 11.61
CA THR A 82 -15.81 -1.27 12.99
C THR A 82 -16.48 -2.50 13.59
N GLN A 83 -17.16 -3.29 12.76
CA GLN A 83 -17.87 -4.51 13.14
C GLN A 83 -17.65 -5.59 12.08
N LEU A 84 -17.33 -6.81 12.52
CA LEU A 84 -17.07 -7.95 11.64
C LEU A 84 -18.34 -8.57 11.06
N ASP A 85 -19.47 -8.45 11.76
CA ASP A 85 -20.76 -9.02 11.33
C ASP A 85 -21.23 -8.43 9.98
N GLY A 86 -20.81 -7.20 9.66
CA GLY A 86 -21.08 -6.53 8.39
C GLY A 86 -20.05 -6.78 7.28
N LEU A 87 -19.06 -7.68 7.47
CA LEU A 87 -17.94 -7.87 6.53
C LEU A 87 -18.43 -8.10 5.09
N LEU A 88 -19.42 -8.97 4.91
CA LEU A 88 -19.96 -9.28 3.58
C LEU A 88 -20.56 -8.03 2.91
N GLN A 89 -21.27 -7.20 3.67
CA GLN A 89 -21.83 -5.96 3.15
C GLN A 89 -20.73 -5.01 2.67
N TYR A 90 -19.65 -4.86 3.43
CA TYR A 90 -18.51 -4.04 3.02
C TYR A 90 -17.81 -4.59 1.77
N LEU A 91 -17.62 -5.92 1.69
CA LEU A 91 -17.05 -6.57 0.50
C LEU A 91 -17.89 -6.33 -0.76
N LEU A 92 -19.21 -6.47 -0.65
CA LEU A 92 -20.12 -6.30 -1.77
C LEU A 92 -20.29 -4.84 -2.22
N TRP A 93 -20.36 -3.89 -1.28
CA TRP A 93 -20.65 -2.49 -1.62
C TRP A 93 -19.42 -1.64 -1.91
N VAL A 94 -18.30 -1.89 -1.21
CA VAL A 94 -17.10 -1.05 -1.32
C VAL A 94 -16.09 -1.65 -2.29
N PHE A 95 -15.85 -2.96 -2.20
CA PHE A 95 -14.73 -3.60 -2.90
C PHE A 95 -15.10 -4.27 -4.23
N LEU A 96 -16.36 -4.72 -4.38
CA LEU A 96 -16.86 -5.34 -5.61
C LEU A 96 -16.98 -4.37 -6.81
N PRO A 97 -17.43 -3.12 -6.66
CA PRO A 97 -17.64 -2.23 -7.81
C PRO A 97 -16.34 -1.93 -8.57
N ASP A 98 -16.44 -1.89 -9.89
CA ASP A 98 -15.36 -1.50 -10.81
C ASP A 98 -14.81 -0.10 -10.50
N PRO A 99 -13.51 0.23 -10.74
CA PRO A 99 -12.97 1.54 -10.42
C PRO A 99 -13.77 2.70 -11.04
N GLN A 100 -14.34 2.51 -12.24
CA GLN A 100 -15.10 3.58 -12.89
C GLN A 100 -16.45 3.84 -12.20
N MET A 101 -17.07 2.82 -11.62
CA MET A 101 -18.33 2.96 -10.89
C MET A 101 -18.13 3.62 -9.53
N ARG A 102 -16.95 3.49 -8.91
CA ARG A 102 -16.65 4.08 -7.60
C ARG A 102 -16.83 5.59 -7.53
N GLN A 103 -16.52 6.30 -8.62
CA GLN A 103 -16.69 7.76 -8.69
C GLN A 103 -18.16 8.19 -8.63
N LYS A 104 -19.09 7.28 -8.94
CA LYS A 104 -20.55 7.52 -8.90
C LYS A 104 -21.18 7.06 -7.59
N LEU A 105 -20.43 6.36 -6.74
CA LEU A 105 -20.89 5.82 -5.47
C LEU A 105 -20.46 6.74 -4.33
N VAL A 106 -21.31 6.89 -3.33
CA VAL A 106 -20.95 7.56 -2.08
C VAL A 106 -20.13 6.57 -1.24
N LEU A 107 -18.82 6.62 -1.40
CA LEU A 107 -17.88 5.81 -0.63
C LEU A 107 -17.48 6.52 0.68
N PRO A 108 -17.03 5.76 1.70
CA PRO A 108 -16.46 6.34 2.90
C PRO A 108 -15.32 7.30 2.54
N PRO A 109 -15.23 8.47 3.20
CA PRO A 109 -14.22 9.46 2.88
C PRO A 109 -12.82 8.88 3.10
N ALA A 110 -11.88 9.27 2.23
CA ALA A 110 -10.48 8.88 2.38
C ALA A 110 -9.94 9.37 3.73
N THR A 111 -9.42 8.46 4.55
CA THR A 111 -8.74 8.80 5.79
C THR A 111 -7.44 9.54 5.49
N LYS A 112 -7.13 10.58 6.28
CA LYS A 112 -5.86 11.30 6.19
C LYS A 112 -4.71 10.32 6.43
N VAL A 113 -3.84 10.20 5.44
CA VAL A 113 -2.66 9.33 5.49
C VAL A 113 -1.49 10.10 6.08
N ASP A 114 -0.77 9.47 7.01
CA ASP A 114 0.45 10.02 7.59
C ASP A 114 1.64 9.57 6.75
N TYR A 115 2.34 10.50 6.10
CA TYR A 115 3.46 10.25 5.19
C TYR A 115 4.85 10.43 5.83
N ARG A 116 4.93 10.52 7.16
CA ARG A 116 6.22 10.65 7.84
C ARG A 116 7.14 9.49 7.48
N ALA A 117 8.41 9.82 7.26
CA ALA A 117 9.43 8.82 6.97
C ALA A 117 9.82 8.09 8.25
N ALA A 118 10.06 6.77 8.14
CA ALA A 118 10.68 6.01 9.23
C ALA A 118 12.22 6.12 9.13
N CYS A 119 12.87 6.45 10.23
CA CYS A 119 14.34 6.49 10.28
C CYS A 119 14.95 5.09 10.18
N PHE A 120 16.10 4.94 9.51
CA PHE A 120 16.78 3.64 9.39
C PHE A 120 17.43 3.18 10.71
N CYS A 121 17.76 4.11 11.62
CA CYS A 121 18.35 3.79 12.92
C CYS A 121 17.39 3.00 13.81
N HIS A 122 16.19 3.53 14.04
CA HIS A 122 15.26 3.04 15.06
C HIS A 122 13.95 2.51 14.46
N ARG A 123 13.69 2.75 13.17
CA ARG A 123 12.42 2.44 12.47
C ARG A 123 11.21 3.17 13.03
N GLU A 124 11.46 4.29 13.69
CA GLU A 124 10.43 5.21 14.19
C GLU A 124 10.15 6.31 13.16
N LEU A 125 8.90 6.77 13.13
CA LEU A 125 8.44 7.87 12.30
C LEU A 125 9.06 9.19 12.81
N ILE A 126 9.63 9.97 11.90
CA ILE A 126 10.24 11.26 12.20
C ILE A 126 9.66 12.37 11.32
N ASP A 127 9.56 13.58 11.87
CA ASP A 127 9.15 14.78 11.14
C ASP A 127 10.33 15.47 10.44
N ILE A 128 11.50 15.47 11.06
CA ILE A 128 12.75 16.05 10.52
C ILE A 128 13.81 14.96 10.52
N GLY A 129 14.43 14.72 9.36
CA GLY A 129 15.46 13.71 9.17
C GLY A 129 16.62 14.19 8.29
N TYR A 130 17.76 13.52 8.44
CA TYR A 130 18.97 13.76 7.66
C TYR A 130 19.10 12.68 6.59
N VAL A 131 19.32 13.08 5.33
CA VAL A 131 19.41 12.15 4.19
C VAL A 131 20.86 11.99 3.78
N CYS A 132 21.32 10.75 3.60
CA CYS A 132 22.63 10.48 3.02
C CYS A 132 22.63 10.83 1.52
N SER A 133 23.60 11.63 1.07
CA SER A 133 23.74 12.01 -0.34
C SER A 133 24.09 10.87 -1.28
N VAL A 134 24.58 9.73 -0.75
CA VAL A 134 25.02 8.58 -1.55
C VAL A 134 23.91 7.54 -1.68
N CYS A 135 23.38 7.04 -0.55
CA CYS A 135 22.41 5.94 -0.53
C CYS A 135 20.96 6.38 -0.30
N LEU A 136 20.70 7.68 -0.10
CA LEU A 136 19.38 8.24 0.20
C LEU A 136 18.73 7.70 1.49
N SER A 137 19.50 7.02 2.36
CA SER A 137 19.04 6.58 3.69
C SER A 137 18.70 7.76 4.59
N ILE A 138 17.62 7.63 5.35
CA ILE A 138 17.08 8.67 6.24
C ILE A 138 17.42 8.36 7.70
N PHE A 139 18.02 9.33 8.41
CA PHE A 139 18.46 9.21 9.80
C PHE A 139 17.77 10.24 10.70
N CYS A 140 17.50 9.86 11.96
CA CYS A 140 16.85 10.74 12.94
C CYS A 140 17.81 11.78 13.57
N LYS A 141 19.12 11.56 13.49
CA LYS A 141 20.16 12.45 13.99
C LYS A 141 21.23 12.61 12.92
N PHE A 142 21.89 13.75 12.91
CA PHE A 142 23.03 13.96 12.04
C PHE A 142 24.14 12.97 12.41
N SER A 143 24.63 12.24 11.40
CA SER A 143 25.80 11.38 11.52
C SER A 143 26.77 11.74 10.38
N PRO A 144 28.04 12.06 10.68
CA PRO A 144 29.02 12.42 9.64
C PRO A 144 29.37 11.22 8.75
N ILE A 145 29.20 9.99 9.23
CA ILE A 145 29.43 8.76 8.47
C ILE A 145 28.12 7.97 8.42
N CYS A 146 27.72 7.58 7.21
CA CYS A 146 26.52 6.78 6.99
C CYS A 146 26.78 5.33 7.37
N THR A 147 26.00 4.78 8.30
CA THR A 147 26.12 3.38 8.74
C THR A 147 25.63 2.37 7.68
N THR A 148 24.91 2.81 6.66
CA THR A 148 24.34 1.93 5.61
C THR A 148 25.28 1.74 4.42
N CYS A 149 26.13 2.70 4.11
CA CYS A 149 26.99 2.70 2.91
C CYS A 149 28.47 2.88 3.23
N GLN A 150 28.91 2.42 4.40
CA GLN A 150 30.34 2.25 4.71
C GLN A 150 31.00 1.25 3.75
#